data_AF-A0A8J4NT50-F1
#
_entry.id   AF-A0A8J4NT50-F1
#
_cell.length_a   1.000
_cell.length_b   1.000
_cell.length_c   1.000
_cell.angle_alpha   90.00
_cell.angle_beta   90.00
_cell.angle_gamma   90.00
#
_symmetry.space_group_name_H-M   'P 1'
#
loop_
_entity.id
_entity.type
_entity.pdbx_description
1 polymer ?
#
loop_
_entity_poly.entity_id
_entity_poly.type
_entity_poly.pdbx_seq_one_letter_code
_entity_poly.pdbx_strand_id
1 'polypeptide(L)' 'RSEMVLCSARAAVLLYDDAHKQWVAAGGGPQTVSCVQLYHHPAANAFRLVGRKMQPDQQVVLNCPLGRGLRYSQ' A
#
# COMPACT_ATOMS: atom_id res chain seq x y z
N ARG A 1 -12.04 17.12 -9.88
CA ARG A 1 -10.58 17.05 -10.10
C ARG A 1 -10.15 15.62 -9.77
N SER A 2 -9.43 14.94 -10.66
CA SER A 2 -9.11 13.50 -10.52
C SER A 2 -8.02 13.24 -9.48
N GLU A 3 -7.91 11.99 -9.02
CA GLU A 3 -6.79 11.55 -8.16
C GLU A 3 -5.46 11.63 -8.90
N MET A 4 -4.40 11.97 -8.17
CA MET A 4 -3.04 12.08 -8.70
C MET A 4 -2.04 11.34 -7.82
N VAL A 5 -1.03 10.72 -8.44
CA VAL A 5 0.10 10.09 -7.73
C VAL A 5 1.06 11.19 -7.30
N LEU A 6 1.42 11.21 -6.01
CA LEU A 6 2.41 12.14 -5.46
C LEU A 6 3.82 11.55 -5.47
N CYS A 7 3.94 10.28 -5.10
CA CYS A 7 5.20 9.56 -5.10
C CYS A 7 4.99 8.06 -5.31
N SER A 8 6.07 7.37 -5.66
CA SER A 8 6.11 5.93 -5.88
C SER A 8 7.36 5.33 -5.25
N ALA A 9 7.24 4.11 -4.74
CA ALA A 9 8.34 3.34 -4.18
C ALA A 9 8.21 1.86 -4.56
N ARG A 10 9.33 1.14 -4.52
CA ARG A 10 9.38 -0.32 -4.70
C ARG A 10 9.61 -0.96 -3.33
N ALA A 11 8.68 -1.79 -2.89
CA ALA A 11 8.76 -2.46 -1.60
C ALA A 11 8.01 -3.81 -1.61
N ALA A 12 8.43 -4.75 -0.77
CA ALA A 12 7.57 -5.87 -0.41
C ALA A 12 6.52 -5.36 0.60
N VAL A 13 5.24 -5.60 0.31
CA VAL A 13 4.15 -5.22 1.21
C VAL A 13 3.88 -6.39 2.15
N LEU A 14 3.97 -6.15 3.45
CA LEU A 14 3.76 -7.14 4.49
C LEU A 14 2.61 -6.71 5.41
N LEU A 15 1.88 -7.69 5.94
CA LEU A 15 0.92 -7.52 7.01
C LEU A 15 1.46 -8.22 8.26
N TYR A 16 1.24 -7.64 9.42
CA TYR A 16 1.60 -8.30 10.67
C TYR A 16 0.48 -9.25 11.08
N ASP A 17 0.81 -10.51 11.27
CA ASP A 17 -0.07 -11.52 11.84
C ASP A 17 0.14 -11.55 13.36
N ASP A 18 -0.82 -11.00 14.11
CA ASP A 18 -0.77 -10.93 15.58
C ASP A 18 -0.84 -12.31 16.25
N ALA A 19 -1.55 -13.28 15.65
CA ALA A 19 -1.72 -14.61 16.23
C ALA A 19 -0.38 -15.37 16.26
N HIS A 20 0.40 -15.23 15.18
CA HIS A 20 1.68 -15.91 15.03
C HIS A 20 2.90 -14.97 15.18
N LYS A 21 2.66 -13.70 15.55
CA LYS A 21 3.66 -12.65 15.82
C LYS A 21 4.70 -12.47 14.71
N GLN A 22 4.27 -12.52 13.46
CA GLN A 22 5.18 -12.52 12.31
C GLN A 22 4.67 -11.67 11.15
N TRP A 23 5.59 -11.24 10.28
CA TRP A 23 5.25 -10.54 9.06
C TRP A 23 4.94 -11.54 7.94
N VAL A 24 3.77 -11.41 7.33
CA VAL A 24 3.31 -12.26 6.22
C VAL A 24 3.13 -11.44 4.94
N ALA A 25 3.30 -12.07 3.78
CA ALA A 25 3.15 -11.40 2.50
C ALA A 25 1.71 -10.91 2.27
N ALA A 26 1.56 -9.63 1.92
CA ALA A 26 0.25 -9.10 1.56
C ALA A 26 -0.23 -9.68 0.21
N GLY A 27 -1.52 -10.03 0.14
CA GLY A 27 -2.14 -10.67 -1.04
C GLY A 27 -1.91 -12.17 -1.17
N GLY A 28 -1.27 -12.80 -0.17
CA GLY A 28 -1.01 -14.23 -0.15
C GLY A 28 0.11 -14.68 -1.10
N GLY A 29 0.59 -15.90 -0.88
CA GLY A 29 1.68 -16.50 -1.64
C GLY A 29 3.07 -15.95 -1.28
N PRO A 30 4.06 -16.11 -2.19
CA PRO A 30 5.43 -15.67 -1.96
C PRO A 30 5.56 -14.15 -1.77
N GLN A 31 6.53 -13.74 -0.96
CA GLN A 31 6.92 -12.33 -0.83
C GLN A 31 7.50 -11.82 -2.15
N THR A 32 6.85 -10.83 -2.76
CA THR A 32 7.31 -10.23 -4.02
C THR A 32 7.29 -8.71 -3.97
N VAL A 33 8.13 -8.09 -4.78
CA VAL A 33 8.20 -6.63 -4.89
C VAL A 33 6.92 -6.07 -5.50
N SER A 34 6.43 -4.98 -4.91
CA SER A 34 5.28 -4.21 -5.35
C SER A 34 5.69 -2.77 -5.69
N CYS A 35 4.99 -2.18 -6.65
CA CYS A 35 4.97 -0.74 -6.85
C CYS A 35 3.93 -0.15 -5.88
N VAL A 36 4.38 0.67 -4.94
CA VAL A 36 3.53 1.32 -3.92
C VAL A 36 3.47 2.80 -4.22
N GLN A 37 2.26 3.32 -4.36
CA GLN A 37 2.00 4.69 -4.77
C GLN A 37 1.13 5.40 -3.74
N LEU A 38 1.50 6.64 -3.43
CA LEU A 38 0.67 7.55 -2.66
C LEU A 38 -0.21 8.38 -3.59
N TYR A 39 -1.52 8.26 -3.43
CA TYR A 39 -2.51 9.03 -4.17
C TYR A 39 -3.06 10.17 -3.32
N HIS A 40 -3.30 11.31 -3.95
CA HIS A 40 -4.02 12.45 -3.39
C HIS A 40 -5.29 12.73 -4.21
N HIS A 41 -6.41 12.89 -3.51
CA HIS A 41 -7.71 13.28 -4.04
C HIS A 41 -8.01 14.72 -3.62
N PRO A 42 -7.75 15.74 -4.45
CA PRO A 42 -7.85 17.15 -4.02
C PRO A 42 -9.25 17.60 -3.64
N ALA A 43 -10.29 17.05 -4.29
CA ALA A 43 -11.69 17.42 -4.01
C ALA A 43 -12.16 16.97 -2.62
N ALA A 44 -11.65 15.84 -2.12
CA ALA A 44 -11.95 15.30 -0.80
C ALA A 44 -10.86 15.63 0.23
N ASN A 45 -9.75 16.26 -0.20
CA ASN A 45 -8.52 16.42 0.57
C ASN A 45 -8.12 15.13 1.29
N ALA A 46 -8.14 14.02 0.56
CA ALA A 46 -7.93 12.67 1.07
C ALA A 46 -6.71 12.03 0.41
N PHE A 47 -6.06 11.13 1.15
CA PHE A 47 -4.88 10.40 0.69
C PHE A 47 -5.12 8.90 0.80
N ARG A 48 -4.51 8.12 -0.08
CA ARG A 48 -4.51 6.65 0.02
C ARG A 48 -3.21 6.06 -0.51
N LEU A 49 -2.78 4.95 0.11
CA LEU A 49 -1.73 4.11 -0.42
C LEU A 49 -2.33 3.00 -1.26
N VAL A 50 -1.78 2.79 -2.45
CA VAL A 50 -2.10 1.65 -3.31
C VAL A 50 -0.82 0.92 -3.67
N GLY A 51 -0.76 -0.37 -3.39
CA GLY A 51 0.35 -1.25 -3.73
C GLY A 51 -0.10 -2.34 -4.69
N ARG A 52 0.63 -2.50 -5.81
CA ARG A 52 0.40 -3.56 -6.79
C ARG A 52 1.66 -4.39 -6.99
N LYS A 53 1.53 -5.72 -7.01
CA LYS A 53 2.65 -6.61 -7.33
C LYS A 53 3.24 -6.21 -8.68
N MET A 54 4.57 -6.25 -8.81
CA MET A 54 5.25 -6.02 -10.09
C MET A 54 5.21 -7.26 -11.02
N GLN A 55 4.26 -8.15 -10.78
CA GLN A 55 3.99 -9.34 -11.59
C GLN A 55 2.96 -9.01 -12.67
N PRO A 56 2.83 -9.84 -13.73
CA PRO A 56 1.90 -9.57 -14.83
C PRO A 56 0.43 -9.40 -14.40
N ASP A 57 0.01 -10.08 -13.33
CA ASP A 57 -1.33 -9.99 -12.76
C ASP A 57 -1.62 -8.65 -12.06
N GLN A 58 -0.57 -7.88 -11.75
CA GLN A 58 -0.63 -6.60 -11.03
C GLN A 58 -1.56 -6.62 -9.81
N GLN A 59 -1.56 -7.74 -9.07
CA GLN A 59 -2.46 -7.94 -7.93
C GLN A 59 -2.37 -6.77 -6.95
N VAL A 60 -3.51 -6.21 -6.56
CA VAL A 60 -3.59 -5.18 -5.51
C VAL A 60 -3.35 -5.85 -4.16
N VAL A 61 -2.26 -5.45 -3.49
CA VAL A 61 -1.85 -5.99 -2.18
C VAL A 61 -2.00 -4.96 -1.05
N LEU A 62 -2.14 -3.68 -1.40
CA LEU A 62 -2.43 -2.59 -0.48
C LEU A 62 -3.42 -1.64 -1.14
N ASN A 63 -4.50 -1.29 -0.45
CA ASN A 63 -5.42 -0.22 -0.86
C ASN A 63 -6.03 0.37 0.41
N CYS A 64 -5.33 1.34 1.00
CA CYS A 64 -5.66 1.85 2.33
C CYS A 64 -5.76 3.39 2.32
N PRO A 65 -6.89 3.99 2.74
CA PRO A 65 -6.97 5.42 2.96
C PRO A 65 -6.13 5.83 4.17
N LEU A 66 -5.43 6.96 4.06
CA LEU A 66 -4.65 7.54 5.16
C LEU A 66 -5.53 8.51 5.94
N GLY A 67 -6.00 8.07 7.10
CA GLY A 67 -6.78 8.90 8.02
C GLY A 67 -5.94 10.00 8.68
N ARG A 68 -6.60 11.06 9.13
CA ARG A 68 -5.95 12.09 9.97
C ARG A 68 -5.46 11.45 11.28
N GLY A 69 -4.27 11.86 11.73
CA GLY A 69 -3.67 11.32 12.94
C GLY A 69 -3.01 9.94 12.77
N LEU A 70 -2.90 9.43 11.54
CA LEU A 70 -2.09 8.24 11.26
C LEU A 70 -0.65 8.47 11.72
N ARG A 71 -0.11 7.49 12.46
CA ARG A 71 1.28 7.48 12.91
C ARG A 71 2.10 6.63 11.96
N TYR A 72 3.04 7.26 11.28
CA TYR A 72 4.02 6.58 10.45
C TYR A 72 5.29 6.34 11.28
N SER A 73 5.77 5.10 11.32
CA SER A 73 7.05 4.73 11.91
C SER A 73 8.07 4.50 10.79
N GLN A 74 9.24 5.10 10.94
CA GLN A 74 10.40 4.83 10.09
C GLN A 74 11.25 3.71 10.70
#